data_AF-A0A4U9CTQ8-F1
#
_entry.id   AF-A0A4U9CTQ8-F1
#
_cell.length_a   1.000
_cell.length_b   1.000
_cell.length_c   1.000
_cell.angle_alpha   90.00
_cell.angle_beta   90.00
_cell.angle_gamma   90.00
#
_symmetry.space_group_name_H-M   'P 1'
#
loop_
_entity.id
_entity.type
_entity.pdbx_description
1 polymer ?
#
loop_
_entity_poly.entity_id
_entity_poly.type
_entity_poly.pdbx_seq_one_letter_code
_entity_poly.pdbx_strand_id
1 'polypeptide(L)'
;MRVAREKAALALSDSAWQRIAQGRSIVQHIIDSGQIAYGINTGLGALCNITLPEEQLGQLSRNTLLSHACGVGPLLDEAHTRAIMCAAIANYSHGKSGISCAIVEQLLAFLNLQITPQVPSQGSVGYLTHMAHIGLALMGIGDVSWQGQVVPAEQALAQAGLEPIAPGAKEG
;
A
#
# COMPACT_ATOMS: atom_id res chain seq x y z
N MET A 1 -7.00 12.90 13.26
CA MET A 1 -7.66 14.15 12.83
C MET A 1 -6.67 15.14 12.22
N ARG A 2 -5.61 15.58 12.94
CA ARG A 2 -4.63 16.57 12.45
C ARG A 2 -3.96 16.22 11.12
N VAL A 3 -3.44 15.00 10.95
CA VAL A 3 -2.80 14.59 9.68
C VAL A 3 -3.80 14.55 8.52
N ALA A 4 -4.99 13.98 8.76
CA ALA A 4 -6.01 13.78 7.74
C ALA A 4 -6.70 15.09 7.31
N ARG A 5 -7.10 15.94 8.26
CA ARG A 5 -7.88 17.17 8.00
C ARG A 5 -7.03 18.43 7.93
N GLU A 6 -6.03 18.55 8.79
CA GLU A 6 -5.18 19.76 8.91
C GLU A 6 -3.82 19.57 8.21
N LYS A 7 -3.61 18.43 7.53
CA LYS A 7 -2.40 18.12 6.76
C LYS A 7 -1.10 18.22 7.57
N ALA A 8 -1.17 17.95 8.89
CA ALA A 8 0.01 17.86 9.73
C ALA A 8 0.96 16.75 9.25
N ALA A 9 2.27 16.96 9.40
CA ALA A 9 3.27 15.95 9.05
C ALA A 9 3.15 14.71 9.95
N LEU A 10 3.41 13.54 9.37
CA LEU A 10 3.49 12.26 10.08
C LEU A 10 4.91 11.69 9.93
N ALA A 11 5.45 11.20 11.03
CA ALA A 11 6.71 10.46 11.09
C ALA A 11 6.58 9.26 12.04
N LEU A 12 7.34 8.21 11.78
CA LEU A 12 7.45 7.05 12.65
C LEU A 12 8.72 7.14 13.50
N SER A 13 8.67 6.59 14.71
CA SER A 13 9.85 6.46 15.57
C SER A 13 10.81 5.41 15.05
N ASP A 14 12.10 5.50 15.41
CA ASP A 14 13.10 4.49 15.04
C ASP A 14 12.70 3.08 15.47
N SER A 15 12.09 2.95 16.65
CA SER A 15 11.56 1.67 17.15
C SER A 15 10.44 1.10 16.28
N ALA A 16 9.65 1.93 15.60
CA ALA A 16 8.63 1.47 14.67
C ALA A 16 9.26 0.97 13.37
N TRP A 17 10.26 1.67 12.85
CA TRP A 17 11.04 1.21 11.69
C TRP A 17 11.73 -0.11 11.95
N GLN A 18 12.34 -0.29 13.12
CA GLN A 18 12.96 -1.57 13.53
C GLN A 18 11.95 -2.72 13.53
N ARG A 19 10.72 -2.49 14.03
CA ARG A 19 9.66 -3.51 14.01
C ARG A 19 9.21 -3.86 12.59
N ILE A 20 9.06 -2.87 11.71
CA ILE A 20 8.70 -3.10 10.30
C ILE A 20 9.78 -3.94 9.61
N ALA A 21 11.04 -3.54 9.75
CA ALA A 21 12.18 -4.26 9.17
C ALA A 21 12.26 -5.71 9.67
N GLN A 22 12.07 -5.94 10.98
CA GLN A 22 12.03 -7.28 11.56
C GLN A 22 10.84 -8.11 11.03
N GLY A 23 9.67 -7.49 10.88
CA GLY A 23 8.52 -8.14 10.26
C GLY A 23 8.81 -8.58 8.82
N ARG A 24 9.49 -7.73 8.04
CA ARG A 24 9.89 -8.03 6.66
C ARG A 24 10.93 -9.15 6.59
N SER A 25 11.93 -9.17 7.49
CA SER A 25 12.95 -10.22 7.49
C SER A 25 12.37 -11.61 7.75
N ILE A 26 11.28 -11.71 8.52
CA ILE A 26 10.56 -12.98 8.73
C ILE A 26 9.93 -13.47 7.42
N VAL A 27 9.31 -12.58 6.64
CA VAL A 27 8.75 -12.93 5.32
C VAL A 27 9.85 -13.42 4.39
N GLN A 28 10.98 -12.70 4.34
CA GLN A 28 12.12 -13.12 3.51
C GLN A 28 12.65 -14.49 3.93
N HIS A 29 12.81 -14.74 5.23
CA HIS A 29 13.25 -16.04 5.73
C HIS A 29 12.31 -17.19 5.35
N ILE A 30 10.99 -16.96 5.34
CA ILE A 30 10.01 -17.97 4.90
C ILE A 30 10.17 -18.28 3.40
N ILE A 31 10.42 -17.26 2.58
CA ILE A 31 10.68 -17.42 1.14
C ILE A 31 11.98 -18.21 0.93
N ASP A 32 13.07 -17.77 1.56
CA ASP A 32 14.41 -18.36 1.40
C ASP A 32 14.47 -19.82 1.90
N SER A 33 13.71 -20.15 2.95
CA SER A 33 13.66 -21.50 3.51
C SER A 33 12.75 -22.46 2.73
N GLY A 34 11.93 -21.95 1.79
CA GLY A 34 10.94 -22.73 1.06
C GLY A 34 9.76 -23.21 1.92
N GLN A 35 9.61 -22.70 3.14
CA GLN A 35 8.47 -23.05 4.01
C GLN A 35 7.16 -22.53 3.40
N ILE A 36 6.17 -23.40 3.22
CA ILE A 36 4.86 -23.02 2.66
C ILE A 36 4.10 -22.13 3.67
N ALA A 37 3.73 -20.93 3.25
CA ALA A 37 2.98 -19.97 4.04
C ALA A 37 1.98 -19.17 3.19
N TYR A 38 0.73 -19.12 3.65
CA TYR A 38 -0.38 -18.49 2.94
C TYR A 38 -0.13 -17.02 2.59
N GLY A 39 -0.28 -16.67 1.31
CA GLY A 39 -0.11 -15.30 0.80
C GLY A 39 1.32 -14.76 0.90
N ILE A 40 2.30 -15.61 1.24
CA ILE A 40 3.73 -15.31 1.17
C ILE A 40 4.32 -16.00 -0.05
N ASN A 41 4.27 -17.33 -0.12
CA ASN A 41 4.72 -18.12 -1.27
C ASN A 41 3.61 -19.01 -1.87
N THR A 42 2.36 -18.80 -1.45
CA THR A 42 1.19 -19.43 -2.06
C THR A 42 0.23 -18.40 -2.65
N GLY A 43 -0.69 -18.85 -3.51
CA GLY A 43 -1.78 -18.03 -4.02
C GLY A 43 -2.78 -17.59 -2.92
N LEU A 44 -3.67 -16.66 -3.27
CA LEU A 44 -4.72 -16.16 -2.37
C LEU A 44 -6.07 -16.86 -2.64
N GLY A 45 -6.94 -16.90 -1.64
CA GLY A 45 -8.30 -17.43 -1.78
C GLY A 45 -8.31 -18.89 -2.23
N ALA A 46 -8.95 -19.17 -3.37
CA ALA A 46 -9.05 -20.53 -3.93
C ALA A 46 -7.69 -21.16 -4.29
N LEU A 47 -6.64 -20.35 -4.46
CA LEU A 47 -5.29 -20.80 -4.82
C LEU A 47 -4.37 -20.94 -3.61
N CYS A 48 -4.92 -20.98 -2.38
CA CYS A 48 -4.17 -21.05 -1.13
C CYS A 48 -3.19 -22.22 -1.03
N ASN A 49 -3.42 -23.30 -1.78
CA ASN A 49 -2.64 -24.53 -1.78
C ASN A 49 -1.62 -24.62 -2.93
N ILE A 50 -1.49 -23.58 -3.77
CA ILE A 50 -0.56 -23.57 -4.91
C ILE A 50 0.66 -22.73 -4.55
N THR A 51 1.84 -23.36 -4.52
CA THR A 51 3.12 -22.67 -4.35
C THR A 51 3.51 -21.97 -5.64
N LEU A 52 3.96 -20.71 -5.52
CA LEU A 52 4.40 -19.90 -6.65
C LEU A 52 5.93 -19.70 -6.61
N PRO A 53 6.62 -19.69 -7.76
CA PRO A 53 7.99 -19.24 -7.85
C PRO A 53 8.14 -17.79 -7.34
N GLU A 54 9.29 -17.47 -6.74
CA GLU A 54 9.57 -16.15 -6.16
C GLU A 54 9.34 -15.00 -7.16
N GLU A 55 9.76 -15.20 -8.41
CA GLU A 55 9.59 -14.26 -9.53
C GLU A 55 8.11 -13.91 -9.81
N GLN A 56 7.18 -14.80 -9.45
CA GLN A 56 5.74 -14.59 -9.65
C GLN A 56 5.07 -13.91 -8.45
N LEU A 57 5.73 -13.81 -7.29
CA LEU A 57 5.12 -13.27 -6.08
C LEU A 57 4.85 -11.77 -6.19
N GLY A 58 5.77 -11.02 -6.79
CA GLY A 58 5.54 -9.59 -7.06
C GLY A 58 4.41 -9.36 -8.07
N GLN A 59 4.34 -10.21 -9.11
CA GLN A 59 3.25 -10.17 -10.08
C GLN A 59 1.90 -10.53 -9.44
N LEU A 60 1.86 -11.49 -8.52
CA LEU A 60 0.67 -11.81 -7.74
C LEU A 60 0.22 -10.59 -6.94
N SER A 61 1.12 -9.95 -6.17
CA SER A 61 0.79 -8.75 -5.39
C SER A 61 0.22 -7.63 -6.28
N ARG A 62 0.86 -7.35 -7.42
CA ARG A 62 0.35 -6.40 -8.42
C ARG A 62 -1.05 -6.77 -8.90
N ASN A 63 -1.29 -8.03 -9.24
CA ASN A 63 -2.58 -8.49 -9.76
C ASN A 63 -3.68 -8.47 -8.67
N THR A 64 -3.32 -8.72 -7.41
CA THR A 64 -4.22 -8.58 -6.27
C THR A 64 -4.72 -7.14 -6.19
N LEU A 65 -3.82 -6.15 -6.20
CA LEU A 65 -4.19 -4.74 -6.17
C LEU A 65 -5.12 -4.37 -7.34
N LEU A 66 -4.77 -4.77 -8.57
CA LEU A 66 -5.60 -4.49 -9.75
C LEU A 66 -6.98 -5.13 -9.67
N SER A 67 -7.08 -6.39 -9.23
CA SER A 67 -8.37 -7.09 -9.13
C SER A 67 -9.24 -6.60 -7.96
N HIS A 68 -8.65 -5.99 -6.93
CA HIS A 68 -9.38 -5.51 -5.76
C HIS A 68 -9.71 -4.02 -5.82
N ALA A 69 -9.10 -3.25 -6.72
CA ALA A 69 -9.43 -1.85 -7.01
C ALA A 69 -10.76 -1.68 -7.79
N CYS A 70 -11.80 -2.42 -7.38
CA CYS A 70 -13.13 -2.44 -8.01
C CYS A 70 -14.13 -1.47 -7.34
N GLY A 71 -13.63 -0.38 -6.74
CA GLY A 71 -14.47 0.63 -6.10
C GLY A 71 -15.33 1.38 -7.10
N VAL A 72 -16.52 1.82 -6.68
CA VAL A 72 -17.49 2.54 -7.51
C VAL A 72 -18.06 3.76 -6.78
N GLY A 73 -18.88 4.55 -7.48
CA GLY A 73 -19.57 5.69 -6.92
C GLY A 73 -18.70 6.95 -6.83
N PRO A 74 -19.16 7.98 -6.10
CA PRO A 74 -18.40 9.22 -5.94
C PRO A 74 -17.09 8.97 -5.20
N LEU A 75 -16.11 9.84 -5.41
CA LEU A 75 -14.81 9.75 -4.73
C LEU A 75 -14.96 10.09 -3.24
N LEU A 76 -14.15 9.44 -2.41
CA LEU A 76 -13.92 9.87 -1.03
C LEU A 76 -13.35 11.28 -1.02
N ASP A 77 -13.71 12.07 0.00
CA ASP A 77 -12.98 13.31 0.22
C ASP A 77 -11.52 13.03 0.61
N GLU A 78 -10.65 14.04 0.41
CA GLU A 78 -9.23 13.90 0.69
C GLU A 78 -8.95 13.48 2.14
N ALA A 79 -9.74 13.99 3.10
CA ALA A 79 -9.54 13.71 4.51
C ALA A 79 -9.80 12.23 4.84
N HIS A 80 -10.80 11.61 4.23
CA HIS A 80 -11.08 10.19 4.38
C HIS A 80 -9.97 9.33 3.76
N THR A 81 -9.52 9.61 2.54
CA THR A 81 -8.40 8.87 1.93
C THR A 81 -7.13 8.99 2.78
N ARG A 82 -6.79 10.21 3.23
CA ARG A 82 -5.64 10.45 4.12
C ARG A 82 -5.78 9.73 5.46
N ALA A 83 -7.00 9.65 6.01
CA ALA A 83 -7.26 8.90 7.24
C ALA A 83 -7.03 7.39 7.06
N ILE A 84 -7.45 6.84 5.92
CA ILE A 84 -7.19 5.43 5.56
C ILE A 84 -5.68 5.16 5.50
N MET A 85 -4.92 6.03 4.83
CA MET A 85 -3.46 5.93 4.78
C MET A 85 -2.82 6.01 6.17
N CYS A 86 -3.28 6.93 7.03
CA CYS A 86 -2.80 7.04 8.41
C CYS A 86 -3.05 5.76 9.21
N ALA A 87 -4.26 5.18 9.08
CA ALA A 87 -4.62 3.95 9.75
C ALA A 87 -3.77 2.76 9.25
N ALA A 88 -3.49 2.71 7.94
CA ALA A 88 -2.61 1.71 7.36
C ALA A 88 -1.19 1.82 7.92
N ILE A 89 -0.60 3.03 7.92
CA ILE A 89 0.75 3.28 8.49
C ILE A 89 0.80 2.90 9.98
N ALA A 90 -0.22 3.30 10.75
CA ALA A 90 -0.31 2.93 12.17
C ALA A 90 -0.33 1.40 12.35
N ASN A 91 -1.12 0.69 11.55
CA ASN A 91 -1.19 -0.77 11.56
C ASN A 91 0.17 -1.41 11.20
N TYR A 92 0.83 -0.91 10.14
CA TYR A 92 2.15 -1.41 9.72
C TYR A 92 3.23 -1.15 10.76
N SER A 93 3.14 -0.05 11.52
CA SER A 93 4.10 0.30 12.58
C SER A 93 4.21 -0.74 13.71
N HIS A 94 3.24 -1.66 13.83
CA HIS A 94 3.34 -2.77 14.77
C HIS A 94 4.30 -3.89 14.31
N GLY A 95 4.74 -3.88 13.05
CA GLY A 95 5.72 -4.84 12.51
C GLY A 95 5.16 -6.25 12.28
N LYS A 96 3.83 -6.40 12.22
CA LYS A 96 3.15 -7.69 12.07
C LYS A 96 2.62 -7.96 10.66
N SER A 97 2.79 -7.01 9.74
CA SER A 97 2.32 -7.12 8.36
C SER A 97 3.33 -7.76 7.41
N GLY A 98 4.63 -7.70 7.68
CA GLY A 98 5.66 -8.18 6.73
C GLY A 98 5.82 -7.31 5.47
N ILE A 99 5.27 -6.10 5.49
CA ILE A 99 5.42 -5.10 4.44
C ILE A 99 6.84 -4.51 4.45
N SER A 100 7.37 -4.11 3.30
CA SER A 100 8.66 -3.43 3.22
C SER A 100 8.61 -2.01 3.79
N CYS A 101 9.78 -1.53 4.24
CA CYS A 101 9.93 -0.13 4.65
C CYS A 101 9.61 0.83 3.49
N ALA A 102 10.01 0.49 2.26
CA ALA A 102 9.80 1.33 1.08
C ALA A 102 8.32 1.70 0.87
N ILE A 103 7.39 0.77 1.06
CA ILE A 103 5.95 1.07 0.93
C ILE A 103 5.48 2.02 2.04
N VAL A 104 5.95 1.83 3.27
CA VAL A 104 5.58 2.70 4.39
C VAL A 104 6.19 4.09 4.22
N GLU A 105 7.42 4.18 3.74
CA GLU A 105 8.10 5.44 3.38
C GLU A 105 7.33 6.19 2.30
N GLN A 106 6.87 5.49 1.25
CA GLN A 106 6.08 6.08 0.18
C GLN A 106 4.72 6.59 0.66
N LEU A 107 4.03 5.84 1.53
CA LEU A 107 2.78 6.28 2.15
C LEU A 107 2.98 7.53 3.01
N LEU A 108 4.07 7.59 3.78
CA LEU A 108 4.46 8.79 4.54
C LEU A 108 4.75 9.96 3.60
N ALA A 109 5.48 9.72 2.51
CA ALA A 109 5.76 10.73 1.49
C ALA A 109 4.47 11.29 0.88
N PHE A 110 3.52 10.43 0.47
CA PHE A 110 2.21 10.88 -0.03
C PHE A 110 1.47 11.76 0.99
N LEU A 111 1.43 11.35 2.26
CA LEU A 111 0.78 12.14 3.31
C LEU A 111 1.44 13.50 3.51
N ASN A 112 2.78 13.54 3.57
CA ASN A 112 3.56 14.74 3.88
C ASN A 112 3.66 15.70 2.68
N LEU A 113 3.68 15.18 1.46
CA LEU A 113 3.67 15.95 0.20
C LEU A 113 2.24 16.24 -0.30
N GLN A 114 1.24 15.81 0.45
CA GLN A 114 -0.18 16.02 0.17
C GLN A 114 -0.66 15.40 -1.15
N ILE A 115 0.00 14.33 -1.61
CA ILE A 115 -0.45 13.51 -2.74
C ILE A 115 -1.54 12.58 -2.22
N THR A 116 -2.78 12.76 -2.69
CA THR A 116 -3.94 12.01 -2.16
C THR A 116 -4.60 11.19 -3.27
N PRO A 117 -4.58 9.85 -3.20
CA PRO A 117 -5.22 9.00 -4.20
C PRO A 117 -6.71 9.28 -4.40
N GLN A 118 -7.18 9.22 -5.65
CA GLN A 118 -8.61 9.27 -5.97
C GLN A 118 -9.23 7.90 -5.71
N VAL A 119 -9.98 7.78 -4.62
CA VAL A 119 -10.55 6.51 -4.16
C VAL A 119 -12.07 6.56 -4.23
N PRO A 120 -12.74 5.70 -5.02
CA PRO A 120 -14.20 5.59 -5.00
C PRO A 120 -14.73 5.18 -3.62
N SER A 121 -15.86 5.76 -3.20
CA SER A 121 -16.42 5.62 -1.84
C SER A 121 -17.26 4.36 -1.61
N GLN A 122 -17.65 3.65 -2.67
CA GLN A 122 -18.51 2.48 -2.60
C GLN A 122 -17.84 1.25 -3.23
N GLY A 123 -18.48 0.09 -3.07
CA GLY A 123 -17.99 -1.20 -3.59
C GLY A 123 -17.10 -1.96 -2.62
N SER A 124 -16.72 -1.36 -1.48
CA SER A 124 -16.03 -2.08 -0.41
C SER A 124 -17.01 -2.72 0.57
N VAL A 125 -16.79 -4.01 0.89
CA VAL A 125 -17.45 -4.70 2.02
C VAL A 125 -16.70 -4.53 3.34
N GLY A 126 -15.76 -3.58 3.40
CA GLY A 126 -15.14 -3.13 4.64
C GLY A 126 -13.64 -3.39 4.81
N TYR A 127 -12.91 -3.94 3.83
CA TYR A 127 -11.48 -4.23 4.09
C TYR A 127 -10.46 -4.29 2.92
N LEU A 128 -10.76 -4.03 1.65
CA LEU A 128 -9.73 -4.20 0.57
C LEU A 128 -9.72 -3.09 -0.47
N THR A 129 -10.90 -2.75 -0.99
CA THR A 129 -11.06 -1.90 -2.17
C THR A 129 -10.37 -0.54 -2.08
N HIS A 130 -10.51 0.16 -0.95
CA HIS A 130 -9.91 1.49 -0.79
C HIS A 130 -8.38 1.43 -0.73
N MET A 131 -7.83 0.44 -0.01
CA MET A 131 -6.38 0.25 0.05
C MET A 131 -5.80 -0.27 -1.25
N ALA A 132 -6.57 -1.03 -2.05
CA ALA A 132 -6.15 -1.44 -3.38
C ALA A 132 -5.95 -0.22 -4.30
N HIS A 133 -6.91 0.71 -4.33
CA HIS A 133 -6.77 1.98 -5.06
C HIS A 133 -5.56 2.81 -4.59
N ILE A 134 -5.33 2.90 -3.27
CA ILE A 134 -4.15 3.57 -2.71
C ILE A 134 -2.86 2.86 -3.15
N GLY A 135 -2.82 1.53 -3.08
CA GLY A 135 -1.68 0.73 -3.49
C GLY A 135 -1.33 0.91 -4.96
N LEU A 136 -2.35 0.94 -5.84
CA LEU A 136 -2.15 1.26 -7.26
C LEU A 136 -1.54 2.65 -7.46
N ALA A 137 -1.97 3.66 -6.70
CA ALA A 137 -1.38 5.00 -6.78
C ALA A 137 0.10 5.02 -6.36
N LEU A 138 0.51 4.21 -5.37
CA LEU A 138 1.94 4.06 -5.01
C LEU A 138 2.76 3.43 -6.16
N MET A 139 2.12 2.62 -7.01
CA MET A 139 2.70 2.03 -8.21
C MET A 139 2.64 2.96 -9.43
N GLY A 140 2.15 4.20 -9.26
CA GLY A 140 1.97 5.15 -10.36
C GLY A 140 0.72 4.90 -11.22
N ILE A 141 -0.21 4.06 -10.77
CA ILE A 141 -1.43 3.71 -11.50
C ILE A 141 -2.63 4.47 -10.92
N GLY A 142 -3.45 5.04 -11.80
CA GLY A 142 -4.63 5.82 -11.42
C GLY A 142 -4.33 7.30 -11.22
N ASP A 143 -5.27 8.02 -10.60
CA ASP A 143 -5.19 9.47 -10.42
C ASP A 143 -5.03 9.86 -8.95
N VAL A 144 -4.40 11.01 -8.71
CA VAL A 144 -4.20 11.61 -7.38
C VAL A 144 -4.61 13.08 -7.39
N SER A 145 -5.14 13.58 -6.28
CA SER A 145 -5.18 15.02 -6.00
C SER A 145 -3.80 15.47 -5.53
N TRP A 146 -3.23 16.45 -6.21
CA TRP A 146 -1.97 17.07 -5.83
C TRP A 146 -1.92 18.52 -6.31
N GLN A 147 -1.46 19.44 -5.44
CA GLN A 147 -1.35 20.88 -5.73
C GLN A 147 -2.65 21.53 -6.27
N GLY A 148 -3.81 21.06 -5.80
CA GLY A 148 -5.12 21.59 -6.20
C GLY A 148 -5.63 21.08 -7.55
N GLN A 149 -4.97 20.09 -8.15
CA GLN A 149 -5.38 19.46 -9.39
C GLN A 149 -5.47 17.94 -9.24
N VAL A 150 -6.24 17.31 -10.12
CA VAL A 150 -6.22 15.86 -10.30
C VAL A 150 -5.26 15.54 -11.44
N VAL A 151 -4.23 14.75 -11.16
CA VAL A 151 -3.19 14.37 -12.11
C VAL A 151 -2.94 12.85 -12.05
N PRO A 152 -2.38 12.24 -13.12
CA PRO A 152 -1.94 10.85 -13.06
C PRO A 152 -0.93 10.63 -11.92
N ALA A 153 -1.04 9.50 -11.23
CA ALA A 153 -0.17 9.15 -10.11
C ALA A 153 1.31 9.09 -10.53
N GLU A 154 1.62 8.51 -11.70
CA GLU A 154 2.96 8.51 -12.29
C GLU A 154 3.55 9.92 -12.45
N GLN A 155 2.74 10.88 -12.92
CA GLN A 155 3.17 12.26 -13.06
C GLN A 155 3.47 12.90 -11.70
N ALA A 156 2.60 12.70 -10.70
CA ALA A 156 2.81 13.23 -9.36
C ALA A 156 4.07 12.64 -8.70
N LEU A 157 4.31 11.33 -8.86
CA LEU A 157 5.51 10.65 -8.38
C LEU A 157 6.77 11.27 -8.97
N ALA A 158 6.85 11.36 -10.30
CA ALA A 158 8.01 11.90 -11.00
C ALA A 158 8.30 13.36 -10.59
N GLN A 159 7.27 14.20 -10.51
CA GLN A 159 7.42 15.61 -10.12
C GLN A 159 7.74 15.80 -8.63
N ALA A 160 7.34 14.85 -7.78
CA ALA A 160 7.69 14.83 -6.35
C ALA A 160 9.07 14.23 -6.06
N GLY A 161 9.78 13.72 -7.08
CA GLY A 161 11.07 13.04 -6.92
C GLY A 161 10.93 11.66 -6.25
N LEU A 162 9.80 10.99 -6.49
CA LEU A 162 9.50 9.66 -5.95
C LEU A 162 9.43 8.64 -7.09
N GLU A 163 9.90 7.43 -6.81
CA GLU A 163 9.82 6.32 -7.76
C GLU A 163 8.56 5.48 -7.51
N PRO A 164 7.92 4.93 -8.57
CA PRO A 164 6.83 3.97 -8.43
C PRO A 164 7.26 2.70 -7.68
N ILE A 165 6.39 2.23 -6.77
CA ILE A 165 6.61 0.98 -6.04
C ILE A 165 6.42 -0.23 -6.97
N ALA A 166 7.37 -1.15 -6.93
CA ALA A 166 7.20 -2.52 -7.40
C ALA A 166 6.95 -3.44 -6.18
N PRO A 167 5.71 -3.92 -5.96
CA PRO A 167 5.41 -4.73 -4.78
C PRO A 167 6.07 -6.12 -4.90
N GLY A 168 6.65 -6.59 -3.81
CA GLY A 168 7.17 -7.95 -3.69
C GLY A 168 6.13 -8.92 -3.09
N ALA A 169 6.61 -10.05 -2.59
CA ALA A 169 5.77 -11.02 -1.90
C ALA A 169 5.06 -10.41 -0.67
N LYS A 170 3.77 -10.72 -0.51
CA LYS A 170 2.91 -10.30 0.62
C LYS A 170 2.67 -8.79 0.73
N GLU A 171 2.79 -8.06 -0.38
CA GLU A 171 2.66 -6.60 -0.44
C GLU A 171 1.51 -6.09 -1.32
N GLY A 172 0.67 -7.00 -1.81
CA GLY A 172 -0.56 -6.68 -2.55
C GLY A 172 -1.83 -6.63 -1.71
#